data_AF-A0A7J4EE92-F1
#
_entry.id   AF-A0A7J4EE92-F1
#
_cell.length_a   1.000
_cell.length_b   1.000
_cell.length_c   1.000
_cell.angle_alpha   90.00
_cell.angle_beta   90.00
_cell.angle_gamma   90.00
#
_symmetry.space_group_name_H-M   'P 1'
#
loop_
_entity.id
_entity.type
_entity.pdbx_description
1 polymer ?
#
loop_
_entity_poly.entity_id
_entity_poly.type
_entity_poly.pdbx_seq_one_letter_code
_entity_poly.pdbx_strand_id
1 'polypeptide(L)'
;MVDLTGEAVAYEYGGYLGTYFVGKTWRDADFRISFAKNKTHFQCYFSLCVKNIYGTTPEENKFLEYHRDREFDRVTVEMLKAFPVHFGIIDATVSSDGVMGLKADYTPKHTKIIAGTNLVAVDQVSAEKMGLNHMKSSFVRLAAEAFGEPEINIIGDTSVYEDWDNVPPGMEHILNYGEEWYGLSNLMGFLSSEMDKAFPPKITSRITLWLRNIILKILKTISIYE
;
A
#
# COMPACT_ATOMS: atom_id res chain seq x y z
N MET A 1 -19.94 0.51 3.84
CA MET A 1 -18.72 1.30 3.53
C MET A 1 -18.95 2.68 4.12
N VAL A 2 -17.99 3.22 4.88
CA VAL A 2 -18.07 4.54 5.52
C VAL A 2 -17.10 5.48 4.82
N ASP A 3 -17.50 6.74 4.64
CA ASP A 3 -16.66 7.80 4.07
C ASP A 3 -15.97 8.58 5.20
N LEU A 4 -14.68 8.30 5.42
CA LEU A 4 -13.88 8.94 6.48
C LEU A 4 -13.61 10.42 6.21
N THR A 5 -13.66 10.86 4.94
CA THR A 5 -13.54 12.26 4.56
C THR A 5 -14.77 13.04 5.04
N GLY A 6 -15.96 12.48 4.82
CA GLY A 6 -17.23 13.09 5.22
C GLY A 6 -17.45 13.23 6.73
N GLU A 7 -16.76 12.41 7.54
CA GLU A 7 -16.82 12.47 9.01
C GLU A 7 -15.52 12.95 9.67
N ALA A 8 -14.61 13.54 8.88
CA ALA A 8 -13.32 13.99 9.37
C ALA A 8 -13.45 15.00 10.52
N VAL A 9 -12.68 14.79 11.58
CA VAL A 9 -12.57 15.69 12.73
C VAL A 9 -11.12 15.92 13.09
N ALA A 10 -10.83 17.08 13.67
CA ALA A 10 -9.50 17.38 14.18
C ALA A 10 -9.12 16.40 15.31
N TYR A 11 -7.86 15.99 15.32
CA TYR A 11 -7.24 15.12 16.31
C TYR A 11 -5.78 15.54 16.49
N GLU A 12 -5.31 15.50 17.74
CA GLU A 12 -3.93 15.81 18.10
C GLU A 12 -3.11 14.51 18.09
N TYR A 13 -2.48 14.20 16.96
CA TYR A 13 -1.56 13.07 16.85
C TYR A 13 -0.25 13.32 17.59
N GLY A 14 0.14 14.60 17.69
CA GLY A 14 1.47 14.99 18.15
C GLY A 14 2.56 14.59 17.15
N GLY A 15 3.81 14.56 17.61
CA GLY A 15 4.94 14.06 16.82
C GLY A 15 5.10 14.78 15.47
N TYR A 16 5.30 13.98 14.41
CA TYR A 16 5.49 14.49 13.05
C TYR A 16 4.20 15.08 12.44
N LEU A 17 3.04 14.50 12.75
CA LEU A 17 1.77 14.87 12.12
C LEU A 17 1.09 16.07 12.79
N GLY A 18 1.35 16.30 14.08
CA GLY A 18 0.78 17.40 14.86
C GLY A 18 -0.73 17.30 14.99
N THR A 19 -1.43 18.43 14.82
CA THR A 19 -2.90 18.45 14.74
C THR A 19 -3.33 18.23 13.30
N TYR A 20 -4.15 17.21 13.09
CA TYR A 20 -4.60 16.82 11.77
C TYR A 20 -5.99 16.17 11.81
N PHE A 21 -6.46 15.58 10.70
CA PHE A 21 -7.79 14.97 10.64
C PHE A 21 -7.77 13.46 10.90
N VAL A 22 -8.89 12.98 11.45
CA VAL A 22 -9.24 11.55 11.58
C VAL A 22 -10.72 11.35 11.26
N GLY A 23 -11.09 10.24 10.63
CA GLY A 23 -12.50 9.86 10.53
C GLY A 23 -13.03 9.35 11.87
N LYS A 24 -14.20 9.84 12.31
CA LYS A 24 -14.80 9.46 13.61
C LYS A 24 -14.95 7.95 13.78
N THR A 25 -15.46 7.25 12.77
CA THR A 25 -15.65 5.79 12.81
C THR A 25 -14.32 5.06 12.98
N TRP A 26 -13.24 5.54 12.33
CA TRP A 26 -11.90 4.97 12.54
C TRP A 26 -11.36 5.25 13.95
N ARG A 27 -11.51 6.48 14.43
CA ARG A 27 -11.07 6.92 15.75
C ARG A 27 -11.78 6.17 16.87
N ASP A 28 -13.10 6.04 16.76
CA ASP A 28 -14.00 5.55 17.81
C ASP A 28 -14.18 4.03 17.76
N ALA A 29 -13.56 3.32 16.81
CA ALA A 29 -13.65 1.87 16.72
C ALA A 29 -13.02 1.17 17.94
N ASP A 30 -13.81 0.33 18.60
CA ASP A 30 -13.37 -0.51 19.72
C ASP A 30 -12.41 -1.63 19.28
N PHE A 31 -12.56 -2.09 18.03
CA PHE A 31 -11.73 -3.13 17.45
C PHE A 31 -11.48 -2.87 15.97
N ARG A 32 -10.26 -3.17 15.50
CA ARG A 32 -9.80 -2.85 14.14
C ARG A 32 -9.12 -4.05 13.52
N ILE A 33 -9.55 -4.43 12.32
CA ILE A 33 -8.97 -5.52 11.54
C ILE A 33 -8.52 -4.95 10.19
N SER A 34 -7.25 -5.16 9.83
CA SER A 34 -6.72 -4.78 8.51
C SER A 34 -6.77 -5.96 7.56
N PHE A 35 -7.57 -5.85 6.50
CA PHE A 35 -7.61 -6.80 5.39
C PHE A 35 -6.79 -6.24 4.22
N ALA A 36 -5.58 -6.75 4.02
CA ALA A 36 -4.69 -6.36 2.94
C ALA A 36 -4.62 -7.44 1.85
N LYS A 37 -4.20 -7.05 0.65
CA LYS A 37 -3.84 -8.00 -0.42
C LYS A 37 -2.35 -8.30 -0.35
N ASN A 38 -1.96 -9.54 -0.62
CA ASN A 38 -0.55 -9.89 -0.81
C ASN A 38 -0.04 -9.32 -2.13
N LYS A 39 0.66 -8.18 -2.10
CA LYS A 39 1.15 -7.55 -3.33
C LYS A 39 2.44 -6.77 -3.20
N THR A 40 3.19 -6.71 -4.30
CA THR A 40 4.35 -5.82 -4.47
C THR A 40 3.92 -4.35 -4.63
N HIS A 41 4.87 -3.44 -4.45
CA HIS A 41 4.65 -2.01 -4.63
C HIS A 41 5.95 -1.29 -4.93
N PHE A 42 6.08 -0.69 -6.11
CA PHE A 42 7.35 -0.12 -6.58
C PHE A 42 7.97 0.96 -5.65
N GLN A 43 7.18 1.70 -4.88
CA GLN A 43 7.70 2.72 -3.94
C GLN A 43 8.18 2.18 -2.58
N CYS A 44 7.81 0.95 -2.22
CA CYS A 44 8.06 0.43 -0.86
C CYS A 44 8.28 -1.08 -0.84
N TYR A 45 8.68 -1.65 -1.98
CA TYR A 45 8.84 -3.08 -2.27
C TYR A 45 7.55 -3.90 -2.22
N PHE A 46 6.77 -3.78 -1.16
CA PHE A 46 5.50 -4.47 -0.95
C PHE A 46 4.50 -3.60 -0.19
N SER A 47 3.21 -3.94 -0.30
CA SER A 47 2.12 -3.19 0.31
C SER A 47 1.14 -4.14 0.97
N LEU A 48 1.23 -4.26 2.29
CA LEU A 48 0.51 -5.22 3.10
C LEU A 48 -0.30 -4.52 4.20
N CYS A 49 -0.39 -5.08 5.41
CA CYS A 49 -1.31 -4.60 6.45
C CYS A 49 -0.92 -3.26 7.04
N VAL A 50 0.37 -2.96 7.23
CA VAL A 50 0.83 -1.66 7.78
C VAL A 50 0.48 -0.54 6.79
N LYS A 51 0.88 -0.68 5.52
CA LYS A 51 0.55 0.30 4.47
C LYS A 51 -0.95 0.41 4.24
N ASN A 52 -1.75 -0.64 4.51
CA ASN A 52 -3.20 -0.56 4.35
C ASN A 52 -3.84 0.54 5.22
N ILE A 53 -3.20 0.91 6.34
CA ILE A 53 -3.69 1.96 7.25
C ILE A 53 -3.60 3.35 6.61
N TYR A 54 -2.74 3.53 5.61
CA TYR A 54 -2.79 4.68 4.73
C TYR A 54 -4.18 4.92 4.10
N GLY A 55 -4.95 3.85 3.87
CA GLY A 55 -6.32 3.94 3.37
C GLY A 55 -7.24 4.72 4.30
N THR A 56 -6.96 4.75 5.60
CA THR A 56 -7.80 5.38 6.62
C THR A 56 -7.53 6.87 6.80
N THR A 57 -6.57 7.43 6.08
CA THR A 57 -6.30 8.87 6.10
C THR A 57 -7.47 9.64 5.45
N PRO A 58 -7.98 10.74 6.05
CA PRO A 58 -9.24 11.35 5.59
C PRO A 58 -9.17 12.18 4.31
N GLU A 59 -8.01 12.67 3.87
CA GLU A 59 -7.97 13.51 2.67
C GLU A 59 -8.23 12.72 1.40
N GLU A 60 -9.12 13.24 0.55
CA GLU A 60 -9.49 12.60 -0.72
C GLU A 60 -8.29 12.54 -1.68
N ASN A 61 -7.53 13.64 -1.77
CA ASN A 61 -6.34 13.71 -2.62
C ASN A 61 -5.10 13.19 -1.89
N LYS A 62 -5.08 11.88 -1.67
CA LYS A 62 -4.01 11.21 -0.92
C LYS A 62 -2.62 11.43 -1.53
N PHE A 63 -2.50 11.52 -2.86
CA PHE A 63 -1.21 11.74 -3.52
C PHE A 63 -0.68 13.15 -3.23
N LEU A 64 -1.51 14.18 -3.38
CA LEU A 64 -1.09 15.55 -3.08
C LEU A 64 -0.71 15.70 -1.61
N GLU A 65 -1.56 15.20 -0.72
CA GLU A 65 -1.41 15.47 0.70
C GLU A 65 -0.32 14.63 1.35
N TYR A 66 -0.27 13.33 1.05
CA TYR A 66 0.57 12.40 1.80
C TYR A 66 1.82 11.99 1.07
N HIS A 67 1.79 11.86 -0.26
CA HIS A 67 3.02 11.57 -1.01
C HIS A 67 3.89 12.81 -1.11
N ARG A 68 3.32 13.96 -1.53
CA ARG A 68 4.11 15.18 -1.74
C ARG A 68 4.42 15.93 -0.44
N ASP A 69 3.44 16.12 0.44
CA ASP A 69 3.57 17.11 1.51
C ASP A 69 3.87 16.53 2.91
N ARG A 70 3.64 15.22 3.14
CA ARG A 70 3.69 14.64 4.50
C ARG A 70 4.37 13.28 4.64
N GLU A 71 5.00 12.72 3.62
CA GLU A 71 5.63 11.39 3.68
C GLU A 71 4.64 10.29 4.14
N PHE A 72 3.98 9.67 3.18
CA PHE A 72 2.86 8.75 3.36
C PHE A 72 3.15 7.58 4.32
N ASP A 73 4.42 7.15 4.45
CA ASP A 73 4.85 6.12 5.39
C ASP A 73 4.88 6.60 6.85
N ARG A 74 5.42 7.81 7.11
CA ARG A 74 5.43 8.45 8.45
C ARG A 74 4.02 8.71 8.94
N VAL A 75 3.16 9.27 8.09
CA VAL A 75 1.74 9.50 8.41
C VAL A 75 1.07 8.19 8.80
N THR A 76 1.35 7.11 8.07
CA THR A 76 0.76 5.79 8.35
C THR A 76 1.19 5.25 9.72
N VAL A 77 2.45 5.44 10.11
CA VAL A 77 2.93 4.99 11.44
C VAL A 77 2.38 5.87 12.57
N GLU A 78 2.26 7.19 12.38
CA GLU A 78 1.61 8.08 13.36
C GLU A 78 0.11 7.73 13.54
N MET A 79 -0.58 7.37 12.44
CA MET A 79 -1.95 6.84 12.50
C MET A 79 -2.02 5.56 13.33
N LEU A 80 -1.07 4.64 13.16
CA LEU A 80 -1.00 3.40 13.94
C LEU A 80 -0.70 3.62 15.41
N LYS A 81 0.13 4.62 15.75
CA LYS A 81 0.41 4.99 17.15
C LYS A 81 -0.85 5.50 17.84
N ALA A 82 -1.61 6.37 17.18
CA ALA A 82 -2.84 6.92 17.71
C ALA A 82 -3.98 5.89 17.76
N PHE A 83 -4.08 5.06 16.72
CA PHE A 83 -5.17 4.11 16.53
C PHE A 83 -4.63 2.71 16.20
N PRO A 84 -4.20 1.94 17.22
CA PRO A 84 -3.68 0.60 17.01
C PRO A 84 -4.69 -0.32 16.32
N VAL A 85 -4.16 -1.20 15.48
CA VAL A 85 -4.92 -2.23 14.79
C VAL A 85 -4.68 -3.57 15.47
N HIS A 86 -5.77 -4.29 15.74
CA HIS A 86 -5.79 -5.41 16.65
C HIS A 86 -5.56 -6.76 15.94
N PHE A 87 -5.82 -6.81 14.64
CA PHE A 87 -5.61 -8.01 13.83
C PHE A 87 -5.31 -7.66 12.37
N GLY A 88 -4.31 -8.29 11.79
CA GLY A 88 -3.95 -8.17 10.38
C GLY A 88 -4.24 -9.46 9.65
N ILE A 89 -4.82 -9.37 8.45
CA ILE A 89 -5.05 -10.47 7.52
C ILE A 89 -4.54 -10.04 6.15
N ILE A 90 -3.57 -10.77 5.64
CA ILE A 90 -3.15 -10.69 4.25
C ILE A 90 -3.93 -11.75 3.48
N ASP A 91 -4.92 -11.31 2.73
CA ASP A 91 -5.61 -12.14 1.75
C ASP A 91 -4.69 -12.39 0.55
N ALA A 92 -4.11 -13.59 0.55
CA ALA A 92 -3.21 -14.08 -0.47
C ALA A 92 -3.84 -15.18 -1.36
N THR A 93 -5.17 -15.31 -1.33
CA THR A 93 -5.92 -16.24 -2.22
C THR A 93 -5.60 -15.96 -3.69
N VAL A 94 -5.44 -14.68 -4.02
CA VAL A 94 -4.87 -14.15 -5.24
C VAL A 94 -3.88 -13.07 -4.82
N SER A 95 -2.64 -13.23 -5.24
CA SER A 95 -1.50 -12.37 -4.94
C SER A 95 -0.99 -11.73 -6.20
N SER A 96 -0.29 -10.61 -6.03
CA SER A 96 0.20 -9.84 -7.16
C SER A 96 1.64 -9.38 -7.02
N ASP A 97 2.50 -9.83 -7.90
CA ASP A 97 3.95 -9.63 -7.84
C ASP A 97 4.47 -8.83 -9.04
N GLY A 98 5.80 -8.71 -9.14
CA GLY A 98 6.48 -7.93 -10.17
C GLY A 98 6.46 -6.42 -9.94
N VAL A 99 6.97 -5.66 -10.91
CA VAL A 99 7.00 -4.18 -10.85
C VAL A 99 5.59 -3.60 -10.84
N MET A 100 4.67 -4.31 -11.51
CA MET A 100 3.32 -3.85 -11.76
C MET A 100 2.30 -4.29 -10.71
N GLY A 101 2.67 -5.09 -9.70
CA GLY A 101 1.72 -5.68 -8.75
C GLY A 101 0.89 -4.69 -7.91
N LEU A 102 1.22 -3.39 -7.92
CA LEU A 102 0.33 -2.33 -7.40
C LEU A 102 -0.83 -1.98 -8.35
N LYS A 103 -0.60 -2.03 -9.66
CA LYS A 103 -1.41 -1.38 -10.70
C LYS A 103 -2.17 -2.38 -11.56
N ALA A 104 -1.52 -3.48 -11.93
CA ALA A 104 -2.09 -4.53 -12.76
C ALA A 104 -1.18 -5.76 -12.67
N ASP A 105 -1.80 -6.93 -12.72
CA ASP A 105 -1.08 -8.19 -12.80
C ASP A 105 -1.89 -9.16 -13.64
N TYR A 106 -1.25 -9.64 -14.69
CA TYR A 106 -1.82 -10.51 -15.70
C TYR A 106 -1.37 -11.97 -15.54
N THR A 107 -0.56 -12.27 -14.52
CA THR A 107 -0.01 -13.58 -14.16
C THR A 107 -0.14 -13.83 -12.64
N PRO A 108 -1.35 -13.64 -12.06
CA PRO A 108 -1.51 -13.63 -10.61
C PRO A 108 -1.09 -14.95 -9.96
N LYS A 109 -0.45 -14.84 -8.80
CA LYS A 109 0.03 -15.99 -8.02
C LYS A 109 -1.01 -16.39 -6.98
N HIS A 110 -1.11 -17.69 -6.72
CA HIS A 110 -1.94 -18.21 -5.63
C HIS A 110 -1.03 -18.61 -4.48
N THR A 111 -1.09 -17.88 -3.36
CA THR A 111 -0.25 -18.15 -2.20
C THR A 111 -1.11 -18.45 -0.98
N LYS A 112 -0.62 -18.18 0.23
CA LYS A 112 -1.28 -18.58 1.49
C LYS A 112 -1.60 -17.36 2.33
N ILE A 113 -2.79 -17.37 2.93
CA ILE A 113 -3.23 -16.34 3.87
C ILE A 113 -2.25 -16.27 5.05
N ILE A 114 -1.88 -15.06 5.42
CA ILE A 114 -1.07 -14.77 6.62
C ILE A 114 -1.93 -13.90 7.53
N ALA A 115 -1.99 -14.23 8.80
CA ALA A 115 -2.79 -13.47 9.76
C ALA A 115 -2.18 -13.51 11.15
N GLY A 116 -2.45 -12.47 11.93
CA GLY A 116 -1.93 -12.35 13.28
C GLY A 116 -2.40 -11.09 14.00
N THR A 117 -2.14 -11.03 15.30
CA THR A 117 -2.53 -9.91 16.18
C THR A 117 -1.56 -8.74 16.15
N ASN A 118 -0.42 -8.87 15.49
CA ASN A 118 0.58 -7.83 15.34
C ASN A 118 0.84 -7.56 13.85
N LEU A 119 0.50 -6.36 13.38
CA LEU A 119 0.62 -5.98 11.97
C LEU A 119 2.07 -5.97 11.48
N VAL A 120 3.02 -5.55 12.34
CA VAL A 120 4.45 -5.52 12.00
C VAL A 120 4.95 -6.96 11.80
N ALA A 121 4.56 -7.89 12.68
CA ALA A 121 4.90 -9.30 12.56
C ALA A 121 4.29 -9.93 11.29
N VAL A 122 3.04 -9.61 10.98
CA VAL A 122 2.35 -10.10 9.77
C VAL A 122 3.05 -9.61 8.50
N ASP A 123 3.40 -8.34 8.42
CA ASP A 123 4.12 -7.78 7.26
C ASP A 123 5.57 -8.32 7.18
N GLN A 124 6.23 -8.50 8.33
CA GLN A 124 7.57 -9.09 8.40
C GLN A 124 7.60 -10.52 7.85
N VAL A 125 6.74 -11.40 8.37
CA VAL A 125 6.65 -12.80 7.90
C VAL A 125 6.29 -12.83 6.42
N SER A 126 5.38 -11.97 5.97
CA SER A 126 5.02 -11.92 4.56
C SER A 126 6.17 -11.48 3.66
N ALA A 127 6.97 -10.49 4.08
CA ALA A 127 8.15 -10.07 3.32
C ALA A 127 9.21 -11.17 3.26
N GLU A 128 9.41 -11.91 4.35
CA GLU A 128 10.29 -13.08 4.37
C GLU A 128 9.79 -14.18 3.42
N LYS A 129 8.47 -14.41 3.36
CA LYS A 129 7.88 -15.32 2.37
C LYS A 129 8.03 -14.82 0.93
N MET A 130 8.15 -13.51 0.69
CA MET A 130 8.52 -12.97 -0.63
C MET A 130 10.03 -13.07 -0.93
N GLY A 131 10.83 -13.62 -0.01
CA GLY A 131 12.30 -13.67 -0.14
C GLY A 131 12.97 -12.31 0.06
N LEU A 132 12.29 -11.35 0.70
CA LEU A 132 12.78 -10.01 0.95
C LEU A 132 13.19 -9.80 2.41
N ASN A 133 14.18 -8.94 2.61
CA ASN A 133 14.41 -8.33 3.93
C ASN A 133 13.28 -7.32 4.20
N HIS A 134 12.49 -7.57 5.24
CA HIS A 134 11.35 -6.74 5.63
C HIS A 134 11.75 -5.28 5.94
N MET A 135 12.97 -5.04 6.43
CA MET A 135 13.48 -3.69 6.75
C MET A 135 13.77 -2.81 5.52
N LYS A 136 13.69 -3.38 4.30
CA LYS A 136 13.73 -2.57 3.07
C LYS A 136 12.47 -1.72 2.90
N SER A 137 11.34 -2.17 3.44
CA SER A 137 10.11 -1.38 3.44
C SER A 137 10.21 -0.28 4.48
N SER A 138 10.04 0.98 4.06
CA SER A 138 10.04 2.12 4.99
C SER A 138 8.91 2.02 6.01
N PHE A 139 7.77 1.43 5.64
CA PHE A 139 6.66 1.17 6.57
C PHE A 139 7.05 0.23 7.70
N VAL A 140 7.63 -0.94 7.38
CA VAL A 140 8.01 -1.92 8.40
C VAL A 140 9.12 -1.37 9.27
N ARG A 141 10.12 -0.71 8.66
CA ARG A 141 11.21 -0.09 9.40
C ARG A 141 10.71 1.00 10.37
N LEU A 142 9.89 1.94 9.90
CA LEU A 142 9.34 3.01 10.76
C LEU A 142 8.41 2.45 11.84
N ALA A 143 7.66 1.39 11.55
CA ALA A 143 6.81 0.73 12.54
C ALA A 143 7.66 0.00 13.60
N ALA A 144 8.72 -0.69 13.21
CA ALA A 144 9.67 -1.31 14.13
C ALA A 144 10.40 -0.28 14.99
N GLU A 145 10.79 0.88 14.42
CA GLU A 145 11.34 2.01 15.19
C GLU A 145 10.35 2.56 16.23
N ALA A 146 9.05 2.58 15.89
CA ALA A 146 7.99 3.11 16.76
C ALA A 146 7.54 2.14 17.86
N PHE A 147 7.47 0.84 17.57
CA PHE A 147 6.85 -0.18 18.43
C PHE A 147 7.82 -1.25 18.94
N GLY A 148 9.05 -1.27 18.41
CA GLY A 148 10.00 -2.38 18.55
C GLY A 148 9.78 -3.48 17.52
N GLU A 149 10.81 -4.29 17.29
CA GLU A 149 10.67 -5.53 16.51
C GLU A 149 9.90 -6.56 17.34
N PRO A 150 8.84 -7.18 16.78
CA PRO A 150 8.05 -8.15 17.51
C PRO A 150 8.77 -9.48 17.66
N GLU A 151 8.60 -10.14 18.81
CA GLU A 151 8.89 -11.57 18.91
C GLU A 151 7.80 -12.37 18.18
N ILE A 152 8.19 -13.23 17.24
CA ILE A 152 7.25 -13.92 16.34
C ILE A 152 7.27 -15.43 16.60
N ASN A 153 6.12 -15.99 16.98
CA ASN A 153 5.87 -17.43 16.97
C ASN A 153 5.00 -17.79 15.75
N ILE A 154 5.60 -18.46 14.77
CA ILE A 154 4.90 -18.80 13.51
C ILE A 154 4.27 -20.18 13.62
N ILE A 155 2.99 -20.28 13.29
CA ILE A 155 2.28 -21.54 13.11
C ILE A 155 1.95 -21.69 11.63
N GLY A 156 2.45 -22.74 11.00
CA GLY A 156 2.20 -23.04 9.59
C GLY A 156 3.49 -23.01 8.75
N ASP A 157 3.31 -22.73 7.46
CA ASP A 157 4.35 -22.89 6.46
C ASP A 157 5.18 -21.61 6.27
N THR A 158 6.48 -21.71 6.53
CA THR A 158 7.47 -20.62 6.41
C THR A 158 8.25 -20.64 5.10
N SER A 159 7.94 -21.53 4.17
CA SER A 159 8.60 -21.56 2.87
C SER A 159 8.45 -20.22 2.13
N VAL A 160 9.50 -19.82 1.44
CA VAL A 160 9.47 -18.70 0.50
C VAL A 160 8.55 -19.07 -0.66
N TYR A 161 7.82 -18.10 -1.19
CA TYR A 161 6.99 -18.26 -2.37
C TYR A 161 7.85 -18.71 -3.56
N GLU A 162 7.41 -19.78 -4.22
CA GLU A 162 7.97 -20.19 -5.50
C GLU A 162 7.54 -19.21 -6.59
N ASP A 163 8.44 -18.93 -7.54
CA ASP A 163 8.19 -18.08 -8.70
C ASP A 163 7.60 -16.70 -8.35
N TRP A 164 8.15 -16.04 -7.33
CA TRP A 164 7.73 -14.71 -6.88
C TRP A 164 8.66 -13.60 -7.39
N ASP A 165 8.10 -12.65 -8.12
CA ASP A 165 8.84 -11.53 -8.71
C ASP A 165 8.81 -10.31 -7.79
N ASN A 166 10.00 -9.88 -7.33
CA ASN A 166 10.11 -8.67 -6.52
C ASN A 166 10.38 -7.43 -7.36
N VAL A 167 9.98 -6.27 -6.84
CA VAL A 167 10.38 -4.99 -7.42
C VAL A 167 11.92 -4.89 -7.43
N PRO A 168 12.55 -4.52 -8.57
CA PRO A 168 13.98 -4.29 -8.65
C PRO A 168 14.45 -3.23 -7.63
N PRO A 169 15.59 -3.43 -6.97
CA PRO A 169 16.14 -2.45 -6.03
C PRO A 169 16.37 -1.07 -6.67
N GLY A 170 16.07 0.00 -5.94
CA GLY A 170 16.28 1.39 -6.36
C GLY A 170 15.13 1.99 -7.18
N MET A 171 14.12 1.20 -7.54
CA MET A 171 12.94 1.70 -8.25
C MET A 171 12.11 2.66 -7.39
N GLU A 172 12.19 2.53 -6.07
CA GLU A 172 11.57 3.44 -5.10
C GLU A 172 12.10 4.88 -5.22
N HIS A 173 13.38 5.06 -5.55
CA HIS A 173 14.00 6.38 -5.65
C HIS A 173 13.53 7.14 -6.89
N ILE A 174 13.41 6.44 -8.03
CA ILE A 174 13.01 7.04 -9.31
C ILE A 174 11.65 7.73 -9.19
N LEU A 175 10.74 7.12 -8.43
CA LEU A 175 9.36 7.58 -8.35
C LEU A 175 9.19 8.67 -7.30
N ASN A 176 9.95 8.64 -6.20
CA ASN A 176 10.00 9.73 -5.22
C ASN A 176 10.39 11.07 -5.88
N TYR A 177 11.39 11.08 -6.78
CA TYR A 177 11.73 12.31 -7.53
C TYR A 177 10.61 12.78 -8.48
N GLY A 178 9.77 11.86 -8.95
CA GLY A 178 8.62 12.20 -9.80
C GLY A 178 7.45 12.82 -9.02
N GLU A 179 7.33 12.56 -7.71
CA GLU A 179 6.20 13.05 -6.91
C GLU A 179 6.19 14.57 -6.75
N GLU A 180 7.37 15.22 -6.83
CA GLU A 180 7.51 16.68 -6.87
C GLU A 180 6.71 17.30 -8.03
N TRP A 181 6.53 16.57 -9.12
CA TRP A 181 5.75 16.97 -10.29
C TRP A 181 4.35 16.36 -10.23
N TYR A 182 3.57 16.76 -9.22
CA TYR A 182 2.22 16.25 -8.95
C TYR A 182 1.36 16.06 -10.22
N GLY A 183 1.31 17.05 -11.11
CA GLY A 183 0.48 16.98 -12.32
C GLY A 183 0.91 15.85 -13.28
N LEU A 184 2.21 15.66 -13.47
CA LEU A 184 2.75 14.59 -14.32
C LEU A 184 2.54 13.23 -13.66
N SER A 185 2.86 13.10 -12.37
CA SER A 185 2.73 11.84 -11.63
C SER A 185 1.28 11.40 -11.49
N ASN A 186 0.35 12.33 -11.26
CA ASN A 186 -1.09 12.03 -11.25
C ASN A 186 -1.58 11.57 -12.63
N LEU A 187 -1.11 12.21 -13.71
CA LEU A 187 -1.42 11.79 -15.08
C LEU A 187 -0.85 10.39 -15.37
N MET A 188 0.41 10.13 -15.05
CA MET A 188 1.04 8.83 -15.24
C MET A 188 0.37 7.74 -14.39
N GLY A 189 0.01 8.07 -13.16
CA GLY A 189 -0.78 7.23 -12.28
C GLY A 189 -2.12 6.87 -12.91
N PHE A 190 -2.84 7.83 -13.48
CA PHE A 190 -4.05 7.56 -14.24
C PHE A 190 -3.75 6.65 -15.43
N LEU A 191 -2.83 7.02 -16.32
CA LEU A 191 -2.55 6.30 -17.56
C LEU A 191 -2.11 4.83 -17.36
N SER A 192 -1.48 4.52 -16.23
CA SER A 192 -0.93 3.20 -15.90
C SER A 192 -1.82 2.31 -15.02
N SER A 193 -2.94 2.82 -14.50
CA SER A 193 -3.82 2.03 -13.62
C SER A 193 -4.92 1.35 -14.41
N GLU A 194 -5.00 0.02 -14.43
CA GLU A 194 -6.19 -0.67 -14.91
C GLU A 194 -7.30 -0.54 -13.85
N MET A 195 -8.50 -0.12 -14.26
CA MET A 195 -9.62 0.13 -13.33
C MET A 195 -10.76 -0.82 -13.65
N ASP A 196 -11.43 -1.31 -12.62
CA ASP A 196 -12.65 -2.09 -12.77
C ASP A 196 -13.74 -1.27 -13.47
N LYS A 197 -14.61 -1.94 -14.23
CA LYS A 197 -15.70 -1.30 -14.98
C LYS A 197 -16.67 -0.52 -14.08
N ALA A 198 -16.77 -0.88 -12.80
CA ALA A 198 -17.54 -0.15 -11.79
C ALA A 198 -16.98 1.26 -11.51
N PHE A 199 -15.71 1.52 -11.82
CA PHE A 199 -15.03 2.80 -11.61
C PHE A 199 -14.59 3.41 -12.96
N PRO A 200 -15.54 3.91 -13.77
CA PRO A 200 -15.21 4.48 -15.06
C PRO A 200 -14.33 5.74 -14.92
N PRO A 201 -13.43 5.99 -15.88
CA PRO A 201 -12.58 7.18 -15.85
C PRO A 201 -13.43 8.45 -15.90
N LYS A 202 -13.15 9.39 -14.99
CA LYS A 202 -13.78 10.73 -14.99
C LYS A 202 -13.29 11.60 -16.17
N ILE A 203 -12.09 11.33 -16.70
CA ILE A 203 -11.51 12.08 -17.82
C ILE A 203 -12.19 11.68 -19.14
N THR A 204 -12.67 12.68 -19.88
CA THR A 204 -13.39 12.50 -21.16
C THR A 204 -12.53 12.79 -22.40
N SER A 205 -11.30 13.27 -22.23
CA SER A 205 -10.37 13.56 -23.33
C SER A 205 -10.05 12.30 -24.14
N ARG A 206 -10.41 12.32 -25.43
CA ARG A 206 -10.17 11.19 -26.35
C ARG A 206 -8.70 10.86 -26.52
N ILE A 207 -7.83 11.87 -26.58
CA ILE A 207 -6.38 11.69 -26.72
C ILE A 207 -5.82 11.00 -25.48
N THR A 208 -6.22 11.44 -24.28
CA THR A 208 -5.77 10.86 -23.02
C THR A 208 -6.24 9.42 -22.86
N LEU A 209 -7.50 9.13 -23.21
CA LEU A 209 -8.04 7.76 -23.18
C LEU A 209 -7.37 6.84 -24.22
N TRP A 210 -7.03 7.36 -25.40
CA TRP A 210 -6.27 6.63 -26.40
C TRP A 210 -4.84 6.30 -25.92
N LEU A 211 -4.13 7.29 -25.36
CA LEU A 211 -2.80 7.10 -24.76
C LEU A 211 -2.84 6.06 -23.62
N ARG A 212 -3.85 6.16 -22.74
CA ARG A 212 -4.10 5.18 -21.67
C ARG A 212 -4.20 3.77 -22.23
N ASN A 213 -5.00 3.56 -23.29
CA ASN A 213 -5.15 2.25 -23.91
C ASN A 213 -3.84 1.68 -24.49
N ILE A 214 -2.97 2.55 -25.01
CA ILE A 214 -1.63 2.13 -25.49
C ILE A 214 -0.75 1.72 -24.30
N ILE A 215 -0.70 2.56 -23.27
CA ILE A 215 0.12 2.31 -22.08
C ILE A 215 -0.31 1.02 -21.40
N LEU A 216 -1.61 0.80 -21.19
CA LEU A 216 -2.12 -0.45 -20.59
C LEU A 216 -1.76 -1.69 -21.43
N LYS A 217 -1.72 -1.62 -22.76
CA LYS A 217 -1.26 -2.73 -23.61
C LYS A 217 0.24 -3.02 -23.46
N ILE A 218 1.05 -1.98 -23.31
CA ILE A 218 2.49 -2.12 -23.06
C ILE A 218 2.70 -2.75 -21.68
N LEU A 219 2.05 -2.23 -20.66
CA LEU A 219 2.14 -2.75 -19.28
C LEU A 219 1.67 -4.20 -19.18
N LYS A 220 0.61 -4.55 -19.91
CA LYS A 220 0.15 -5.94 -20.04
C LYS A 220 1.20 -6.85 -20.66
N THR A 221 1.87 -6.37 -21.69
CA THR A 221 2.98 -7.13 -22.29
C THR A 221 4.09 -7.33 -21.26
N ILE A 222 4.50 -6.28 -20.55
CA ILE A 222 5.56 -6.37 -19.53
C ILE A 222 5.20 -7.41 -18.47
N SER A 223 4.03 -7.33 -17.83
CA SER A 223 3.66 -8.26 -16.75
C SER A 223 3.49 -9.72 -17.20
N ILE A 224 3.25 -9.99 -18.50
CA ILE A 224 3.20 -11.38 -19.01
C ILE A 224 4.60 -11.98 -19.19
N TYR A 225 5.63 -11.15 -19.36
CA TYR A 225 7.00 -11.56 -19.67
C TYR A 225 8.04 -11.17 -18.60
N GLU A 226 7.60 -10.57 -17.49
CA GLU A 226 8.34 -10.57 -16.20
C GLU A 226 8.32 -12.00 -15.65
#